data_AF-A0A2V9YTV8-F1
#
_entry.id   AF-A0A2V9YTV8-F1
#
_cell.length_a   1.000
_cell.length_b   1.000
_cell.length_c   1.000
_cell.angle_alpha   90.00
_cell.angle_beta   90.00
_cell.angle_gamma   90.00
#
_symmetry.space_group_name_H-M   'P 1'
#
loop_
_entity.id
_entity.type
_entity.pdbx_description
1 polymer ?
#
loop_
_entity_poly.entity_id
_entity_poly.type
_entity_poly.pdbx_seq_one_letter_code
_entity_poly.pdbx_strand_id
1 'polypeptide(L)'
;MTFYDGKQFPGEYAGDIFAAEHGSWNRGARTGYEVIRVPVDRHGRATGEYEDFLTGFVTPQGNVWGRPVGVTVAKDGSLLVSDDGSNSIWRVSYVGGATGAPSRPSQ
;
A
#
# COMPACT_ATOMS: atom_id res chain seq x y z
N MET A 1 6.46 -1.77 -9.34
CA MET A 1 6.77 -2.74 -8.27
C MET A 1 8.10 -2.35 -7.64
N THR A 2 8.26 -2.51 -6.33
CA THR A 2 9.52 -2.29 -5.59
C THR A 2 9.66 -3.30 -4.46
N PHE A 3 10.90 -3.59 -4.04
CA PHE A 3 11.15 -4.20 -2.74
C PHE A 3 11.19 -3.11 -1.67
N TYR A 4 10.79 -3.42 -0.44
CA TYR A 4 10.88 -2.50 0.67
C TYR A 4 12.21 -2.65 1.41
N ASP A 5 13.08 -1.66 1.22
CA ASP A 5 14.38 -1.53 1.87
C ASP A 5 14.40 -0.38 2.92
N GLY A 6 13.24 0.23 3.15
CA GLY A 6 13.04 1.27 4.15
C GLY A 6 13.05 0.73 5.59
N LYS A 7 13.13 1.65 6.55
CA LYS A 7 13.13 1.34 8.00
C LYS A 7 11.96 1.99 8.76
N GLN A 8 11.05 2.66 8.03
CA GLN A 8 9.96 3.40 8.65
C GLN A 8 8.81 2.48 9.03
N PHE A 9 8.48 1.51 8.18
CA PHE A 9 7.43 0.53 8.44
C PHE A 9 7.92 -0.51 9.46
N PRO A 10 7.00 -1.24 10.11
CA PRO A 10 7.35 -2.34 11.00
C PRO A 10 8.30 -3.35 10.33
N GLY A 11 9.16 -3.98 11.12
CA GLY A 11 10.23 -4.85 10.61
C GLY A 11 9.75 -6.04 9.78
N GLU A 12 8.50 -6.46 9.95
CA GLU A 12 7.86 -7.51 9.14
C GLU A 12 7.69 -7.14 7.66
N TYR A 13 7.76 -5.85 7.30
CA TYR A 13 7.68 -5.39 5.90
C TYR A 13 9.05 -5.39 5.21
N ALA A 14 10.14 -5.58 5.96
CA ALA A 14 11.49 -5.49 5.41
C ALA A 14 11.74 -6.61 4.39
N GLY A 15 12.08 -6.24 3.16
CA GLY A 15 12.32 -7.18 2.06
C GLY A 15 11.07 -7.62 1.32
N ASP A 16 9.87 -7.25 1.76
CA ASP A 16 8.63 -7.54 1.05
C ASP A 16 8.50 -6.73 -0.23
N ILE A 17 7.63 -7.19 -1.12
CA ILE A 17 7.39 -6.53 -2.40
C ILE A 17 6.11 -5.70 -2.31
N PHE A 18 6.16 -4.49 -2.88
CA PHE A 18 4.98 -3.69 -3.16
C PHE A 18 4.74 -3.58 -4.66
N ALA A 19 3.50 -3.78 -5.09
CA ALA A 19 3.10 -3.63 -6.48
C ALA A 19 1.84 -2.79 -6.60
N ALA A 20 1.83 -1.85 -7.55
CA ALA A 20 0.66 -1.07 -7.90
C ALA A 20 -0.12 -1.82 -8.98
N GLU A 21 -1.41 -2.04 -8.75
CA GLU A 21 -2.32 -2.66 -9.68
C GLU A 21 -3.24 -1.60 -10.31
N HIS A 22 -3.01 -1.32 -11.59
CA HIS A 22 -3.72 -0.25 -12.35
C HIS A 22 -5.22 -0.51 -12.55
N GLY A 23 -5.64 -1.75 -12.28
CA GLY A 23 -7.02 -2.20 -12.38
C GLY A 23 -7.38 -2.81 -13.73
N SER A 24 -8.34 -3.73 -13.70
CA SER A 24 -8.84 -4.45 -14.88
C SER A 24 -9.52 -3.52 -15.88
N TRP A 25 -9.16 -3.61 -17.16
CA TRP A 25 -9.85 -2.83 -18.22
C TRP A 25 -10.94 -3.64 -18.95
N ASN A 26 -10.94 -4.97 -18.85
CA ASN A 26 -11.83 -5.86 -19.60
C ASN A 26 -12.30 -7.06 -18.77
N ARG A 27 -12.98 -6.80 -17.64
CA ARG A 27 -13.55 -7.85 -16.79
C ARG A 27 -14.90 -7.41 -16.24
N GLY A 28 -15.86 -8.33 -16.15
CA GLY A 28 -17.21 -8.04 -15.65
C GLY A 28 -17.25 -7.69 -14.16
N ALA A 29 -16.41 -8.35 -13.35
CA ALA A 29 -16.15 -7.99 -11.96
C ALA A 29 -14.77 -7.31 -11.89
N ARG A 30 -14.69 -6.08 -11.39
CA ARG A 30 -13.40 -5.36 -11.35
C ARG A 30 -12.41 -6.03 -10.39
N THR A 31 -11.12 -5.99 -10.72
CA THR A 31 -10.00 -6.45 -9.89
C THR A 31 -8.83 -5.47 -9.97
N GLY A 32 -8.01 -5.40 -8.92
CA GLY A 32 -6.93 -4.42 -8.76
C GLY A 32 -7.46 -3.05 -8.32
N TYR A 33 -6.89 -1.97 -8.85
CA TYR A 33 -7.12 -0.60 -8.39
C TYR A 33 -6.65 -0.40 -6.95
N GLU A 34 -5.42 -0.84 -6.68
CA GLU A 34 -4.84 -0.86 -5.35
C GLU A 34 -3.32 -0.95 -5.40
N VAL A 35 -2.69 -0.83 -4.24
CA VAL A 35 -1.33 -1.33 -4.02
C VAL A 35 -1.44 -2.55 -3.14
N ILE A 36 -0.76 -3.63 -3.55
CA ILE A 36 -0.63 -4.87 -2.79
C ILE A 36 0.75 -4.96 -2.15
N ARG A 37 0.82 -5.74 -1.08
CA ARG A 37 2.06 -6.26 -0.48
C ARG A 37 2.14 -7.75 -0.78
N VAL A 38 3.30 -8.22 -1.23
CA VAL A 38 3.60 -9.65 -1.36
C VAL A 38 4.64 -10.00 -0.30
N PRO A 39 4.27 -10.76 0.75
CA PRO A 39 5.22 -11.22 1.76
C PRO A 39 6.32 -12.10 1.17
N VAL A 40 7.53 -11.92 1.65
CA VAL A 40 8.71 -12.69 1.24
C VAL A 40 9.22 -13.51 2.42
N ASP A 41 9.45 -14.80 2.19
CA ASP A 41 9.98 -15.70 3.20
C ASP A 41 11.45 -15.38 3.54
N ARG A 42 11.95 -15.98 4.63
CA ARG A 42 13.36 -15.83 5.06
C ARG A 42 14.41 -16.27 4.02
N HIS A 43 13.99 -16.96 2.96
CA HIS A 43 14.86 -17.43 1.89
C HIS A 43 14.76 -16.52 0.64
N GLY A 44 14.05 -15.40 0.72
CA GLY A 44 13.89 -14.44 -0.36
C GLY A 44 12.83 -14.86 -1.40
N ARG A 45 11.89 -15.75 -1.05
CA ARG A 45 10.84 -16.22 -1.97
C ARG A 45 9.49 -15.60 -1.60
N ALA A 46 8.75 -15.12 -2.59
CA ALA A 46 7.35 -14.73 -2.39
C ALA A 46 6.55 -15.92 -1.84
N THR A 47 5.70 -15.68 -0.84
CA THR A 47 4.89 -16.72 -0.19
C THR A 47 3.80 -17.30 -1.11
N GLY A 48 3.50 -16.63 -2.22
CA GLY A 48 2.46 -17.00 -3.17
C GLY A 48 1.14 -16.26 -2.94
N GLU A 49 0.99 -15.61 -1.80
CA GLU A 49 -0.16 -14.78 -1.45
C GLU A 49 0.21 -13.29 -1.51
N TYR A 50 -0.81 -12.44 -1.61
CA TYR A 50 -0.65 -10.99 -1.46
C TYR A 50 -1.74 -10.42 -0.54
N GLU A 51 -1.44 -9.27 0.03
CA GLU A 51 -2.28 -8.53 0.97
C GLU A 51 -2.61 -7.15 0.40
N ASP A 52 -3.87 -6.74 0.54
CA ASP A 52 -4.32 -5.39 0.25
C ASP A 52 -3.58 -4.38 1.15
N PHE A 53 -2.91 -3.39 0.56
CA PHE A 53 -2.13 -2.41 1.31
C PHE A 53 -2.66 -0.97 1.19
N LEU A 54 -2.93 -0.51 -0.03
CA LEU A 54 -3.56 0.79 -0.29
C LEU A 54 -4.76 0.60 -1.22
N THR A 55 -5.96 0.69 -0.67
CA THR A 55 -7.22 0.40 -1.37
C THR A 55 -8.18 1.60 -1.32
N GLY A 56 -9.38 1.41 -1.86
CA GLY A 56 -10.45 2.41 -1.83
C GLY A 56 -10.56 3.26 -3.10
N PHE A 57 -9.77 2.98 -4.14
CA PHE A 57 -9.82 3.68 -5.43
C PHE A 57 -11.06 3.36 -6.29
N VAL A 58 -11.85 2.39 -5.84
CA VAL A 58 -13.16 2.05 -6.42
C VAL A 58 -14.22 2.24 -5.34
N THR A 59 -15.26 3.03 -5.63
CA THR A 59 -16.37 3.23 -4.71
C THR A 59 -17.23 1.97 -4.59
N PRO A 60 -18.07 1.83 -3.55
CA PRO A 60 -19.01 0.71 -3.44
C PRO A 60 -19.97 0.59 -4.63
N GLN A 61 -20.24 1.69 -5.34
CA GLN A 61 -21.06 1.74 -6.55
C GLN A 61 -20.29 1.35 -7.83
N GLY A 62 -18.98 1.09 -7.70
CA GLY A 62 -18.10 0.69 -8.80
C GLY A 62 -17.48 1.86 -9.58
N ASN A 63 -17.56 3.09 -9.08
CA ASN A 63 -16.91 4.22 -9.74
C ASN A 63 -15.41 4.21 -9.41
N VAL A 64 -14.58 4.31 -10.44
CA VAL A 64 -13.13 4.37 -10.30
C VAL A 64 -12.72 5.84 -10.21
N TRP A 65 -11.96 6.20 -9.17
CA TRP A 65 -11.44 7.56 -9.01
C TRP A 65 -9.91 7.62 -8.88
N GLY A 66 -9.25 6.48 -8.82
CA GLY A 66 -7.79 6.38 -8.92
C GLY A 66 -7.36 5.07 -9.57
N ARG A 67 -6.15 5.08 -10.11
CA ARG A 67 -5.51 3.99 -10.86
C ARG A 67 -4.01 4.01 -10.57
N PRO A 68 -3.56 3.32 -9.51
CA PRO A 68 -2.14 3.24 -9.16
C PRO A 68 -1.28 2.71 -10.31
N VAL A 69 -0.15 3.34 -10.58
CA VAL A 69 0.77 3.00 -11.69
C VAL A 69 2.12 2.54 -11.17
N GLY A 70 2.79 3.39 -10.39
CA GLY A 70 4.14 3.17 -9.90
C GLY A 70 4.17 3.17 -8.38
N VAL A 71 5.11 2.42 -7.80
CA VAL A 71 5.39 2.43 -6.36
C VAL A 71 6.90 2.39 -6.16
N THR A 72 7.41 3.23 -5.25
CA THR A 72 8.83 3.30 -4.87
C THR A 72 9.01 3.70 -3.41
N VAL A 73 10.17 3.40 -2.83
CA VAL A 73 10.54 3.80 -1.47
C VAL A 73 11.19 5.19 -1.51
N ALA A 74 10.63 6.13 -0.75
CA ALA A 74 11.22 7.45 -0.55
C ALA A 74 12.41 7.38 0.43
N LYS A 75 13.24 8.43 0.42
CA LYS A 75 14.46 8.50 1.26
C LYS A 75 14.21 8.34 2.76
N ASP A 76 13.03 8.70 3.25
CA ASP A 76 12.64 8.56 4.66
C ASP A 76 11.95 7.21 4.96
N GLY A 77 11.92 6.28 3.99
CA GLY A 77 11.31 4.97 4.13
C GLY A 77 9.79 4.94 3.94
N SER A 78 9.15 6.06 3.57
CA SER A 78 7.74 6.06 3.14
C SER A 78 7.60 5.45 1.75
N LEU A 79 6.40 5.00 1.37
CA LEU A 79 6.10 4.64 -0.01
C LEU A 79 5.55 5.84 -0.76
N LEU A 80 5.99 6.02 -2.00
CA LEU A 80 5.39 6.93 -2.97
C LEU A 80 4.67 6.12 -4.03
N VAL A 81 3.41 6.47 -4.30
CA VAL A 81 2.56 5.79 -5.29
C VAL A 81 2.06 6.81 -6.30
N SER A 82 2.36 6.61 -7.58
CA SER A 82 1.78 7.44 -8.64
C SER A 82 0.42 6.92 -9.08
N ASP A 83 -0.50 7.82 -9.39
CA ASP A 83 -1.87 7.52 -9.77
C ASP A 83 -2.29 8.43 -10.93
N ASP A 84 -2.52 7.85 -12.11
CA ASP A 84 -2.92 8.61 -13.31
C ASP A 84 -4.43 8.89 -13.38
N GLY A 85 -5.25 8.15 -12.64
CA GLY A 85 -6.69 8.36 -12.57
C GLY A 85 -7.06 9.62 -11.78
N SER A 86 -6.32 9.88 -10.70
CA SER A 86 -6.49 11.08 -9.86
C SER A 86 -5.45 12.17 -10.12
N ASN A 87 -4.49 11.94 -11.02
CA ASN A 87 -3.36 12.84 -11.30
C ASN A 87 -2.59 13.25 -10.03
N SER A 88 -2.31 12.26 -9.18
CA SER A 88 -1.74 12.48 -7.83
C SER A 88 -0.54 11.58 -7.57
N ILE A 89 0.29 12.01 -6.61
CA ILE A 89 1.29 11.15 -5.95
C ILE A 89 0.86 10.98 -4.50
N TRP A 90 0.57 9.74 -4.10
CA TRP A 90 0.27 9.39 -2.72
C TRP A 90 1.56 9.13 -1.96
N ARG A 91 1.60 9.55 -0.69
CA ARG A 91 2.68 9.21 0.24
C ARG A 91 2.11 8.41 1.39
N VAL A 92 2.59 7.18 1.57
CA VAL A 92 2.20 6.30 2.67
C VAL A 92 3.32 6.24 3.69
N SER A 93 3.06 6.80 4.87
CA SER A 93 4.00 6.87 5.98
C SER A 93 3.46 6.09 7.17
N TYR A 94 4.33 5.37 7.87
CA TYR A 94 3.99 4.72 9.12
C TYR A 94 4.24 5.70 10.26
N VAL A 95 3.18 6.06 10.98
CA VAL A 95 3.24 7.02 12.10
C VAL A 95 3.34 6.33 13.47
N GLY A 96 3.38 5.00 13.52
CA GLY A 96 3.28 4.25 14.77
C GLY A 96 1.87 4.23 15.34
N GLY A 97 1.52 3.16 16.06
CA GLY A 97 0.38 3.21 16.98
C GLY A 97 0.76 4.08 18.17
N ALA A 98 -0.13 4.98 18.60
CA ALA A 98 0.05 5.68 19.86
C ALA A 98 0.10 4.66 21.02
N THR A 99 1.29 4.26 21.46
CA THR A 99 1.49 3.70 22.79
C THR A 99 1.40 4.85 23.79
N GLY A 100 0.16 5.30 23.99
CA GLY A 100 -0.24 6.33 24.93
C GLY A 100 -1.74 6.23 25.07
N ALA A 101 -2.20 5.52 26.10
CA ALA A 101 -3.62 5.46 26.44
C ALA A 101 -4.22 6.87 26.48
N PRO A 102 -5.50 7.06 26.10
CA PRO A 102 -6.15 8.34 26.32
C PRO A 102 -6.13 8.63 27.82
N SER A 103 -5.41 9.68 28.23
CA SER A 103 -5.53 10.22 29.58
C SER A 103 -6.97 10.68 29.75
N ARG A 104 -7.75 9.90 30.49
CA ARG A 104 -9.09 10.26 30.91
C ARG A 104 -9.01 11.61 31.66
N PRO A 105 -9.75 12.66 31.26
CA PRO A 105 -9.77 13.89 32.02
C PRO A 105 -10.34 13.60 33.41
N SER A 106 -9.60 14.01 34.45
CA SER A 106 -10.11 14.08 35.82
C SER A 106 -11.23 15.12 35.87
N GLN A 107 -12.42 14.66 36.22
CA GLN A 107 -13.41 15.47 36.94
C GLN A 107 -13.19 15.22 38.43
#